data_AF-A0A845WKY0-F1
#
_entry.id   AF-A0A845WKY0-F1
#
_cell.length_a   1.000
_cell.length_b   1.000
_cell.length_c   1.000
_cell.angle_alpha   90.00
_cell.angle_beta   90.00
_cell.angle_gamma   90.00
#
_symmetry.space_group_name_H-M   'P 1'
#
loop_
_entity.id
_entity.type
_entity.pdbx_description
1 polymer ?
#
loop_
_entity_poly.entity_id
_entity_poly.type
_entity_poly.pdbx_seq_one_letter_code
_entity_poly.pdbx_strand_id
1 'polypeptide(L)'
;MNITIKIPELSIEGIDLNRLERVRLQAAVKAELSRLLKVKGLPRNWQNSTKIPTVPVNLNLTKTHNPTDMGKEIAQAIYRGMAQ
;
A
#
# COMPACT_ATOMS: atom_id res chain seq x y z
N MET A 1 2.82 3.97 20.71
CA MET A 1 3.01 2.58 20.23
C MET A 1 3.83 2.62 18.95
N ASN A 2 4.95 1.89 18.87
CA ASN A 2 5.83 1.90 17.71
C ASN A 2 5.44 0.74 16.78
N ILE A 3 4.83 1.06 15.64
CA ILE A 3 4.42 0.07 14.65
C ILE A 3 5.45 0.10 13.52
N THR A 4 6.14 -1.02 13.32
CA THR A 4 7.08 -1.20 12.20
C THR A 4 6.40 -2.04 11.13
N ILE A 5 6.03 -1.42 10.02
CA ILE A 5 5.46 -2.15 8.87
C ILE A 5 6.61 -2.56 7.96
N LYS A 6 6.92 -3.85 7.96
CA LYS A 6 7.80 -4.46 6.96
C LYS A 6 6.94 -4.94 5.80
N ILE A 7 7.18 -4.39 4.61
CA ILE A 7 6.65 -4.92 3.36
C ILE A 7 7.77 -5.77 2.77
N PRO A 8 7.83 -7.09 3.08
CA PRO A 8 8.91 -7.97 2.63
C PRO A 8 8.93 -8.07 1.10
N GLU A 9 7.76 -8.06 0.47
CA GLU A 9 7.61 -8.14 -0.98
C GLU A 9 6.37 -7.35 -1.43
N LEU A 10 6.46 -6.74 -2.60
CA LEU A 10 5.33 -6.16 -3.32
C LEU A 10 5.33 -6.77 -4.72
N SER A 11 4.57 -7.85 -4.92
CA SER A 11 4.35 -8.42 -6.26
C SER A 11 3.23 -7.64 -6.93
N ILE A 12 3.54 -7.07 -8.09
CA ILE A 12 2.58 -6.39 -8.95
C ILE A 12 2.59 -7.13 -10.28
N GLU A 13 1.49 -7.80 -10.55
CA GLU A 13 1.27 -8.62 -11.74
C GLU A 13 0.22 -7.95 -12.64
N GLY A 14 0.26 -8.25 -13.94
CA GLY A 14 -0.69 -7.69 -14.91
C GLY A 14 -0.44 -6.24 -15.32
N ILE A 15 0.69 -5.64 -14.94
CA ILE A 15 1.12 -4.32 -15.41
C ILE A 15 2.50 -4.45 -16.04
N ASP A 16 2.63 -3.98 -17.28
CA ASP A 16 3.91 -3.93 -17.98
C ASP A 16 4.73 -2.75 -17.46
N LEU A 17 5.56 -3.02 -16.45
CA LEU A 17 6.49 -2.07 -15.86
C LEU A 17 7.91 -2.60 -15.98
N ASN A 18 8.81 -1.75 -16.44
CA ASN A 18 10.24 -2.03 -16.42
C ASN A 18 10.78 -2.02 -14.98
N ARG A 19 12.01 -2.52 -14.80
CA ARG A 19 12.63 -2.64 -13.47
C ARG A 19 12.67 -1.32 -12.69
N LEU A 20 12.97 -0.20 -13.36
CA LEU A 20 13.06 1.10 -12.70
C LEU A 20 11.69 1.59 -12.24
N GLU A 21 10.65 1.39 -13.06
CA GLU A 21 9.27 1.73 -12.73
C GLU A 21 8.75 0.89 -11.55
N ARG A 22 9.07 -0.40 -11.50
CA ARG A 22 8.74 -1.27 -10.35
C ARG A 22 9.37 -0.74 -9.06
N VAL A 23 10.64 -0.34 -9.10
CA VAL A 23 11.33 0.23 -7.93
C VAL A 23 10.67 1.55 -7.50
N ARG A 24 10.32 2.43 -8.45
CA ARG A 24 9.62 3.70 -8.17
C ARG A 24 8.24 3.47 -7.56
N LEU A 25 7.49 2.52 -8.10
CA LEU A 25 6.18 2.13 -7.61
C LEU A 25 6.28 1.62 -6.16
N GLN A 26 7.20 0.69 -5.90
CA GLN A 26 7.42 0.13 -4.57
C GLN A 26 7.84 1.20 -3.55
N ALA A 27 8.72 2.13 -3.94
CA ALA A 27 9.12 3.24 -3.09
C ALA A 27 7.93 4.16 -2.75
N ALA A 28 7.09 4.48 -3.74
CA ALA A 28 5.91 5.31 -3.55
C ALA A 28 4.87 4.64 -2.63
N VAL A 29 4.61 3.34 -2.79
CA VAL A 29 3.73 2.57 -1.89
C VAL A 29 4.25 2.62 -0.45
N LYS A 30 5.54 2.35 -0.24
CA LYS A 30 6.16 2.36 1.09
C LYS A 30 6.06 3.74 1.75
N ALA A 31 6.36 4.80 0.99
CA ALA A 31 6.35 6.16 1.49
C ALA A 31 4.95 6.61 1.89
N GLU A 32 3.96 6.40 1.02
CA GLU A 32 2.59 6.84 1.28
C GLU A 32 1.93 6.04 2.40
N LEU A 33 2.13 4.71 2.45
CA LEU A 33 1.57 3.91 3.53
C LEU A 33 2.18 4.28 4.89
N SER A 34 3.50 4.49 4.95
CA SER A 34 4.19 4.96 6.17
C SER A 34 3.64 6.32 6.61
N ARG A 35 3.42 7.24 5.67
CA ARG A 35 2.83 8.56 5.96
C ARG A 35 1.42 8.41 6.52
N LEU A 36 0.56 7.61 5.89
CA LEU A 36 -0.82 7.38 6.33
C LEU A 36 -0.88 6.79 7.74
N LEU A 37 -0.04 5.80 8.04
CA LEU A 37 0.04 5.20 9.37
C LEU A 37 0.58 6.15 10.42
N LYS A 38 1.58 6.97 10.06
CA LYS A 38 2.13 7.99 10.97
C LYS A 38 1.09 9.07 11.31
N VAL A 39 0.29 9.49 10.33
CA VAL A 39 -0.68 10.58 10.47
C VAL A 39 -2.00 10.11 11.08
N LYS A 40 -2.51 8.96 10.63
CA LYS A 40 -3.85 8.47 10.99
C LYS A 40 -3.84 7.28 11.96
N GLY A 41 -2.68 6.68 12.19
CA GLY A 41 -2.55 5.48 13.02
C GLY A 41 -3.10 4.22 12.34
N LEU A 42 -3.07 3.11 13.10
CA LEU A 42 -3.75 1.87 12.73
C LEU A 42 -5.27 2.02 12.92
N PRO A 43 -6.07 1.53 11.96
CA PRO A 43 -7.51 1.39 12.15
C PRO A 43 -7.87 0.52 13.37
N ARG A 44 -8.98 0.83 14.06
CA ARG A 44 -9.35 0.22 15.35
C ARG A 44 -9.55 -1.31 15.26
N ASN A 45 -10.15 -1.78 14.18
CA ASN A 45 -10.34 -3.20 13.84
C ASN A 45 -9.01 -3.97 13.72
N TRP A 46 -7.89 -3.28 13.47
CA TRP A 46 -6.56 -3.88 13.38
C TRP A 46 -5.74 -3.79 14.68
N GLN A 47 -6.09 -2.86 15.58
CA GLN A 47 -5.38 -2.70 16.85
C GLN A 47 -5.50 -3.93 17.76
N ASN A 48 -6.57 -4.71 17.61
CA ASN A 48 -6.89 -5.86 18.46
C ASN A 48 -6.76 -7.22 17.74
N SER A 49 -6.25 -7.23 16.49
CA SER A 49 -6.12 -8.47 15.73
C SER A 49 -4.77 -9.15 16.01
N THR A 50 -4.80 -10.43 16.39
CA THR A 50 -3.62 -11.30 16.46
C THR A 50 -3.30 -11.97 15.11
N LYS A 51 -4.20 -11.83 14.12
CA LYS A 51 -4.01 -12.36 12.77
C LYS A 51 -3.53 -11.25 11.82
N ILE A 52 -2.69 -11.62 10.87
CA ILE A 52 -2.36 -10.77 9.71
C ILE A 52 -3.61 -10.73 8.83
N PRO A 53 -4.35 -9.61 8.76
CA PRO A 53 -5.61 -9.57 8.02
C PRO A 53 -5.33 -9.43 6.52
N THR A 54 -6.07 -10.16 5.71
CA THR A 54 -6.09 -9.95 4.26
C THR A 54 -6.82 -8.64 3.99
N VAL A 55 -6.20 -7.74 3.21
CA VAL A 55 -6.83 -6.49 2.78
C VAL A 55 -7.34 -6.66 1.35
N PRO A 56 -8.65 -6.84 1.13
CA PRO A 56 -9.20 -6.86 -0.22
C PRO A 56 -9.11 -5.45 -0.82
N VAL A 57 -8.44 -5.32 -1.96
CA VAL A 57 -8.31 -4.03 -2.66
C VAL A 57 -8.68 -4.22 -4.12
N ASN A 58 -9.72 -3.50 -4.57
CA ASN A 58 -10.04 -3.39 -6.00
C ASN A 58 -9.40 -2.13 -6.55
N LEU A 59 -8.43 -2.31 -7.46
CA LEU A 59 -7.69 -1.22 -8.09
C LEU A 59 -7.92 -1.23 -9.60
N ASN A 60 -8.16 -0.06 -10.17
CA ASN A 60 -8.15 0.13 -11.62
C ASN A 60 -6.94 1.00 -12.01
N LEU A 61 -5.78 0.38 -12.10
CA LEU A 61 -4.50 1.04 -12.36
C LEU A 61 -4.29 1.41 -13.84
N THR A 62 -5.24 1.06 -14.72
CA THR A 62 -5.14 1.32 -16.17
C THR A 62 -5.20 2.82 -16.52
N LYS A 63 -5.65 3.68 -15.60
CA LYS A 63 -5.76 5.13 -15.82
C LYS A 63 -4.52 5.92 -15.39
N THR A 64 -3.60 5.30 -14.66
CA THR A 64 -2.41 5.98 -14.09
C THR A 64 -1.16 5.61 -14.88
N HIS A 65 -0.56 6.60 -15.54
CA HIS A 65 0.63 6.38 -16.39
C HIS A 65 1.96 6.53 -15.62
N ASN A 66 1.93 7.01 -14.36
CA ASN A 66 3.11 7.28 -13.55
C ASN A 66 3.22 6.30 -12.36
N PRO A 67 4.33 5.56 -12.21
CA PRO A 67 4.59 4.67 -11.08
C PRO A 67 4.45 5.31 -9.69
N THR A 68 4.78 6.60 -9.55
CA THR A 68 4.66 7.29 -8.26
C THR A 68 3.19 7.50 -7.88
N ASP A 69 2.35 7.88 -8.83
CA ASP A 69 0.93 8.13 -8.56
C ASP A 69 0.17 6.81 -8.38
N MET A 70 0.51 5.79 -9.18
CA MET A 70 0.10 4.42 -8.93
C MET A 70 0.41 3.97 -7.49
N GLY A 71 1.63 4.24 -7.01
CA GLY A 71 2.02 3.83 -5.67
C GLY A 71 1.24 4.52 -4.56
N LYS A 72 0.90 5.81 -4.75
CA LYS A 72 0.01 6.53 -3.83
C LYS A 72 -1.38 5.93 -3.82
N GLU A 73 -1.96 5.64 -5.00
CA GLU A 73 -3.29 5.05 -5.11
C GLU A 73 -3.36 3.67 -4.45
N ILE A 74 -2.38 2.80 -4.72
CA ILE A 74 -2.27 1.48 -4.08
C ILE A 74 -2.21 1.63 -2.56
N ALA A 75 -1.32 2.49 -2.04
CA ALA A 75 -1.15 2.68 -0.60
C ALA A 75 -2.43 3.22 0.06
N GLN A 76 -3.12 4.16 -0.59
CA GLN A 76 -4.38 4.71 -0.09
C GLN A 76 -5.49 3.66 -0.10
N ALA A 77 -5.57 2.82 -1.13
CA ALA A 77 -6.57 1.77 -1.23
C ALA A 77 -6.34 0.67 -0.19
N ILE A 78 -5.08 0.24 0.02
CA ILE A 78 -4.70 -0.65 1.13
C ILE A 78 -5.10 -0.02 2.46
N TYR A 79 -4.76 1.25 2.69
CA TYR A 79 -5.12 1.93 3.95
C TYR A 79 -6.62 1.99 4.20
N ARG A 80 -7.42 2.24 3.15
CA ARG A 80 -8.88 2.20 3.24
C ARG A 80 -9.40 0.80 3.52
N GLY A 81 -8.85 -0.23 2.87
CA GLY A 81 -9.23 -1.62 3.12
C GLY A 81 -8.90 -2.09 4.53
N MET A 82 -7.84 -1.57 5.16
CA MET A 82 -7.56 -1.82 6.57
C MET A 82 -8.64 -1.24 7.50
N ALA A 83 -9.37 -0.21 7.07
CA ALA A 83 -10.42 0.43 7.88
C ALA A 83 -11.81 -0.19 7.70
N GLN A 84 -11.95 -1.21 6.86
CA GLN A 84 -13.20 -1.94 6.63
C GLN A 84 -13.39 -3.10 7.61
#